data_AF-B2AQ65-F1
#
_entry.id   AF-B2AQ65-F1
#
_cell.length_a   1.000
_cell.length_b   1.000
_cell.length_c   1.000
_cell.angle_alpha   90.00
_cell.angle_beta   90.00
_cell.angle_gamma   90.00
#
_symmetry.space_group_name_H-M   'P 1'
#
loop_
_entity.id
_entity.type
_entity.pdbx_description
1 polymer ?
#
loop_
_entity_poly.entity_id
_entity_poly.type
_entity_poly.pdbx_seq_one_letter_code
_entity_poly.pdbx_strand_id
1 'polypeptide(L)'
;PRPPFSQTSHHLRTLSLSPHLHRLRLRRARTTLPTQLASPSRPTLTDLIRRSIFLTNTTIVSRRLARSFVSIRLSRQLAARPPPEVLVERCVLPAECLPGKKAAVAPALVARKRAVERERVKDRLRGFVGTVWGGKVREKEEGVKKWEERSGVGRVWRLRRFWEGVSKEQG
;
A
#
# COMPACT_ATOMS: atom_id res chain seq x y z
N PRO A 1 -7.55 11.56 -58.86
CA PRO A 1 -8.91 11.17 -58.42
C PRO A 1 -9.12 11.48 -56.92
N ARG A 2 -9.78 12.61 -56.61
CA ARG A 2 -10.13 12.98 -55.22
C ARG A 2 -11.32 12.12 -54.76
N PRO A 3 -11.36 11.64 -53.51
CA PRO A 3 -12.41 10.74 -53.07
C PRO A 3 -13.77 11.47 -52.99
N PRO A 4 -14.89 10.78 -53.32
CA PRO A 4 -16.24 11.37 -53.41
C PRO A 4 -16.83 11.85 -52.08
N PHE A 5 -16.16 11.61 -50.95
CA PHE A 5 -16.62 12.01 -49.61
C PHE A 5 -16.73 13.51 -49.40
N SER A 6 -16.03 14.32 -50.20
CA SER A 6 -16.08 15.78 -50.10
C SER A 6 -17.38 16.34 -50.71
N GLN A 7 -17.85 15.83 -51.85
CA GLN A 7 -19.12 16.26 -52.48
C GLN A 7 -20.37 15.81 -51.70
N THR A 8 -20.36 14.59 -51.13
CA THR A 8 -21.50 14.09 -50.33
C THR A 8 -21.72 14.96 -49.09
N SER A 9 -20.65 15.45 -48.47
CA SER A 9 -20.74 16.35 -47.32
C SER A 9 -21.40 17.70 -47.66
N HIS A 10 -21.09 18.29 -48.82
CA HIS A 10 -21.68 19.55 -49.28
C HIS A 10 -23.15 19.39 -49.62
N HIS A 11 -23.53 18.33 -50.35
CA HIS A 11 -24.92 18.07 -50.69
C HIS A 11 -25.78 17.79 -49.45
N LEU A 12 -25.27 17.00 -48.50
CA LEU A 12 -25.94 16.78 -47.21
C LEU A 12 -26.07 18.06 -46.39
N ARG A 13 -25.07 18.95 -46.43
CA ARG A 13 -25.13 20.27 -45.78
C ARG A 13 -26.20 21.16 -46.44
N THR A 14 -26.27 21.21 -47.76
CA THR A 14 -27.31 21.92 -48.52
C THR A 14 -28.71 21.37 -48.21
N LEU A 15 -28.89 20.04 -48.22
CA LEU A 15 -30.14 19.38 -47.85
C LEU A 15 -30.51 19.66 -46.39
N SER A 16 -29.55 19.67 -45.47
CA SER A 16 -29.78 19.97 -44.06
C SER A 16 -30.29 21.40 -43.82
N LEU A 17 -30.00 22.32 -44.74
CA LEU A 17 -30.48 23.70 -44.76
C LEU A 17 -31.74 23.87 -45.63
N SER A 18 -32.23 22.80 -46.27
CA SER A 18 -33.44 22.89 -47.09
C SER A 18 -34.64 23.32 -46.25
N PRO A 19 -35.49 24.22 -46.78
CA PRO A 19 -36.61 24.77 -46.02
C PRO A 19 -37.64 23.70 -45.64
N HIS A 20 -37.82 22.68 -46.49
CA HIS A 20 -38.72 21.56 -46.22
C HIS A 20 -38.24 20.67 -45.07
N LEU A 21 -36.96 20.26 -45.06
CA LEU A 21 -36.42 19.47 -43.95
C LEU A 21 -36.34 20.29 -42.67
N HIS A 22 -36.03 21.59 -42.77
CA HIS A 22 -36.06 22.49 -41.63
C HIS A 22 -37.46 22.57 -41.00
N ARG A 23 -38.52 22.75 -41.79
CA ARG A 23 -39.93 22.77 -41.31
C ARG A 23 -40.31 21.45 -40.63
N LEU A 24 -39.93 20.31 -41.19
CA LEU A 24 -40.21 18.99 -40.60
C LEU A 24 -39.46 18.78 -39.28
N ARG A 25 -38.17 19.14 -39.22
CA ARG A 25 -37.37 19.08 -37.99
C ARG A 25 -37.94 19.99 -36.91
N LEU A 26 -38.35 21.20 -37.28
CA LEU A 26 -38.95 22.15 -36.35
C LEU A 26 -40.32 21.66 -35.84
N ARG A 27 -41.16 21.08 -36.71
CA ARG A 27 -42.41 20.43 -36.29
C ARG A 27 -42.14 19.26 -35.32
N ARG A 28 -41.17 18.40 -35.63
CA ARG A 28 -40.78 17.29 -34.77
C ARG A 28 -40.21 17.77 -33.43
N ALA A 29 -39.33 18.77 -33.44
CA ALA A 29 -38.80 19.36 -32.22
C ALA A 29 -39.91 19.96 -31.36
N ARG A 30 -40.88 20.67 -31.97
CA ARG A 30 -42.06 21.21 -31.25
C ARG A 30 -42.91 20.13 -30.60
N THR A 31 -43.02 18.94 -31.21
CA THR A 31 -43.79 17.83 -30.62
C THR A 31 -43.00 17.04 -29.58
N THR A 32 -41.68 16.90 -29.73
CA THR A 32 -40.87 16.04 -28.84
C THR A 32 -40.20 16.78 -27.68
N LEU A 33 -39.82 18.05 -27.85
CA LEU A 33 -39.09 18.79 -26.81
C LEU A 33 -39.90 18.98 -25.53
N PRO A 34 -41.20 19.35 -25.55
CA PRO A 34 -41.95 19.60 -24.32
C PRO A 34 -41.99 18.38 -23.40
N THR A 35 -42.21 17.18 -23.95
CA THR A 35 -42.27 15.94 -23.17
C THR A 35 -40.90 15.55 -22.61
N GLN A 36 -39.82 15.77 -23.36
CA GLN A 36 -38.46 15.52 -22.87
C GLN A 36 -38.01 16.51 -21.79
N LEU A 37 -38.40 17.78 -21.92
CA LEU A 37 -38.06 18.82 -20.94
C LEU A 37 -38.86 18.68 -19.64
N ALA A 38 -40.09 18.17 -19.72
CA ALA A 38 -40.98 17.90 -18.58
C ALA A 38 -40.79 16.50 -17.96
N SER A 39 -39.94 15.65 -18.56
CA SER A 39 -39.72 14.29 -18.07
C SER A 39 -39.12 14.28 -16.66
N PRO A 40 -39.62 13.45 -15.73
CA PRO A 40 -39.08 13.32 -14.37
C PRO A 40 -37.68 12.70 -14.33
N SER A 41 -37.24 12.05 -15.42
CA SER A 41 -35.87 11.55 -15.56
C SER A 41 -34.83 12.66 -15.77
N ARG A 42 -35.27 13.89 -16.06
CA ARG A 42 -34.38 15.03 -16.27
C ARG A 42 -33.86 15.53 -14.91
N PRO A 43 -32.53 15.56 -14.69
CA PRO A 43 -31.96 16.07 -13.45
C PRO A 43 -32.26 17.56 -13.29
N THR A 44 -32.51 17.96 -12.04
CA THR A 44 -32.72 19.37 -11.70
C THR A 44 -31.42 20.16 -11.80
N LEU A 45 -31.51 21.50 -11.87
CA LEU A 45 -30.31 22.36 -11.88
C LEU A 45 -29.46 22.16 -10.62
N THR A 46 -30.10 22.00 -9.46
CA THR A 46 -29.41 21.73 -8.19
C THR A 46 -28.69 20.39 -8.22
N ASP A 47 -29.29 19.35 -8.82
CA ASP A 47 -28.61 18.07 -9.03
C ASP A 47 -27.40 18.20 -9.96
N LEU A 48 -27.52 18.98 -11.03
CA LEU A 48 -26.40 19.23 -11.95
C LEU A 48 -25.25 19.99 -11.28
N ILE A 49 -25.56 20.96 -10.40
CA ILE A 49 -24.58 21.67 -9.58
C ILE A 49 -23.91 20.72 -8.59
N ARG A 50 -24.71 19.91 -7.87
CA ARG A 50 -24.20 18.90 -6.91
C ARG A 50 -23.28 17.88 -7.57
N ARG A 51 -23.62 17.44 -8.78
CA ARG A 51 -22.80 16.52 -9.60
C ARG A 51 -21.60 17.21 -10.25
N SER A 52 -21.39 18.51 -10.04
CA SER A 52 -20.33 19.32 -10.65
C SER A 52 -20.36 19.36 -12.19
N ILE A 53 -21.53 19.08 -12.79
CA ILE A 53 -21.76 19.14 -14.25
C ILE A 53 -22.03 20.59 -14.66
N PHE A 54 -22.92 21.28 -13.94
CA PHE A 54 -23.15 22.70 -14.13
C PHE A 54 -22.26 23.50 -13.18
N LEU A 55 -21.46 24.41 -13.72
CA LEU A 55 -20.55 25.24 -12.96
C LEU A 55 -21.07 26.68 -12.95
N THR A 56 -21.35 27.20 -11.76
CA THR A 56 -21.60 28.63 -11.56
C THR A 56 -20.29 29.42 -11.65
N ASN A 57 -20.35 30.72 -11.93
CA ASN A 57 -19.16 31.58 -11.93
C ASN A 57 -18.35 31.47 -10.63
N THR A 58 -19.02 31.36 -9.48
CA THR A 58 -18.37 31.18 -8.17
C THR A 58 -17.61 29.85 -8.09
N THR A 59 -18.18 28.74 -8.59
CA THR A 59 -17.48 27.45 -8.64
C THR A 59 -16.28 27.48 -9.60
N ILE A 60 -16.37 28.21 -10.71
CA ILE A 60 -15.26 28.37 -11.66
C ILE A 60 -14.11 29.14 -11.00
N VAL A 61 -14.41 30.29 -10.39
CA VAL A 61 -13.41 31.13 -9.71
C VAL A 61 -12.78 30.39 -8.52
N SER A 62 -13.59 29.77 -7.67
CA SER A 62 -13.08 28.99 -6.52
C SER A 62 -12.18 27.83 -6.95
N ARG A 63 -12.48 27.13 -8.05
CA ARG A 63 -11.58 26.09 -8.60
C ARG A 63 -10.25 26.65 -9.07
N ARG A 64 -10.22 27.83 -9.69
CA ARG A 64 -8.98 28.49 -10.10
C ARG A 64 -8.13 28.87 -8.89
N LEU A 65 -8.76 29.46 -7.87
CA LEU A 65 -8.09 29.81 -6.61
C LEU A 65 -7.57 28.57 -5.88
N ALA A 66 -8.39 27.53 -5.75
CA ALA A 66 -7.99 26.27 -5.12
C ALA A 66 -6.77 25.65 -5.80
N ARG A 67 -6.74 25.64 -7.15
CA ARG A 67 -5.57 25.17 -7.91
C ARG A 67 -4.33 26.03 -7.66
N SER A 68 -4.50 27.35 -7.61
CA SER A 68 -3.40 28.26 -7.29
C SER A 68 -2.84 28.00 -5.89
N PHE A 69 -3.69 27.85 -4.88
CA PHE A 69 -3.28 27.55 -3.52
C PHE A 69 -2.61 26.18 -3.39
N VAL A 70 -3.14 25.15 -4.05
CA VAL A 70 -2.49 23.83 -4.10
C VAL A 70 -1.13 23.92 -4.76
N SER A 71 -0.99 24.66 -5.86
CA SER A 71 0.29 24.88 -6.53
C SER A 71 1.30 25.57 -5.62
N ILE A 72 0.91 26.65 -4.95
CA ILE A 72 1.77 27.37 -3.98
C ILE A 72 2.17 26.46 -2.82
N ARG A 73 1.22 25.66 -2.31
CA ARG A 73 1.51 24.72 -1.22
C ARG A 73 2.51 23.67 -1.68
N LEU A 74 2.31 23.08 -2.86
CA LEU A 74 3.20 22.06 -3.40
C LEU A 74 4.58 22.61 -3.70
N SER A 75 4.71 23.80 -4.28
CA SER A 75 6.01 24.40 -4.55
C SER A 75 6.82 24.59 -3.27
N ARG A 76 6.18 25.09 -2.20
CA ARG A 76 6.80 25.23 -0.87
C ARG A 76 7.20 23.88 -0.27
N GLN A 77 6.32 22.88 -0.33
CA GLN A 77 6.57 21.55 0.25
C GLN A 77 7.65 20.78 -0.52
N LEU A 78 7.70 20.94 -1.84
CA LEU A 78 8.73 20.31 -2.67
C LEU A 78 10.09 20.98 -2.48
N ALA A 79 10.15 22.29 -2.30
CA ALA A 79 11.39 23.00 -1.98
C ALA A 79 11.94 22.59 -0.60
N ALA A 80 11.05 22.37 0.38
CA ALA A 80 11.42 21.88 1.71
C ALA A 80 11.55 20.35 1.81
N ARG A 81 11.52 19.63 0.68
CA ARG A 81 11.51 18.17 0.67
C ARG A 81 12.83 17.62 1.24
N PRO A 82 12.80 16.81 2.30
CA PRO A 82 14.01 16.21 2.84
C PRO A 82 14.58 15.19 1.83
N PRO A 83 15.91 15.07 1.75
CA PRO A 83 16.55 14.07 0.90
C PRO A 83 16.29 12.66 1.47
N PRO A 84 16.34 11.61 0.63
CA PRO A 84 15.89 10.27 1.02
C PRO A 84 16.76 9.64 2.11
N GLU A 85 18.01 10.07 2.29
CA GLU A 85 18.93 9.63 3.34
C GLU A 85 18.37 10.00 4.73
N VAL A 86 17.88 11.23 4.89
CA VAL A 86 17.26 11.71 6.14
C VAL A 86 16.00 10.91 6.48
N LEU A 87 15.27 10.43 5.46
CA LEU A 87 14.11 9.55 5.68
C LEU A 87 14.50 8.17 6.19
N VAL A 88 15.68 7.68 5.81
CA VAL A 88 16.24 6.42 6.31
C VAL A 88 16.74 6.58 7.74
N GLU A 89 17.43 7.68 8.05
CA GLU A 89 17.87 8.01 9.42
C GLU A 89 16.69 8.09 10.39
N ARG A 90 15.56 8.65 9.94
CA ARG A 90 14.31 8.71 10.71
C ARG A 90 13.51 7.41 10.70
N CYS A 91 14.04 6.33 10.13
CA CYS A 91 13.38 5.03 10.00
C CYS A 91 12.03 5.06 9.27
N VAL A 92 11.75 6.09 8.45
CA VAL A 92 10.53 6.19 7.64
C VAL A 92 10.67 5.35 6.37
N LEU A 93 11.84 5.43 5.71
CA LEU A 93 12.15 4.62 4.54
C LEU A 93 13.14 3.51 4.92
N PRO A 94 12.92 2.25 4.48
CA PRO A 94 13.94 1.21 4.57
C PRO A 94 15.22 1.62 3.83
N ALA A 95 16.38 1.43 4.47
CA ALA A 95 17.69 1.72 3.89
C ALA A 95 17.97 0.98 2.57
N GLU A 96 17.24 -0.11 2.33
CA GLU A 96 17.30 -0.99 1.17
C GLU A 96 16.57 -0.39 -0.04
N CYS A 97 15.63 0.53 0.16
CA CYS A 97 14.87 1.19 -0.90
C CYS A 97 15.59 2.39 -1.51
N LEU A 98 16.76 2.78 -0.99
CA LEU A 98 17.46 3.97 -1.45
C LEU A 98 17.90 3.80 -2.91
N PRO A 99 17.43 4.66 -3.83
CA PRO A 99 17.85 4.62 -5.23
C PRO A 99 19.35 4.92 -5.32
N GLY A 100 20.08 4.16 -6.13
CA GLY A 100 21.53 4.32 -6.31
C GLY A 100 22.41 3.35 -5.51
N LYS A 101 21.83 2.59 -4.57
CA LYS A 101 22.55 1.44 -3.96
C LYS A 101 22.53 0.25 -4.93
N LYS A 102 23.68 -0.42 -5.11
CA LYS A 102 23.79 -1.64 -5.95
C LYS A 102 22.83 -2.77 -5.53
N ALA A 103 22.40 -2.77 -4.28
CA ALA A 103 21.44 -3.72 -3.71
C ALA A 103 20.07 -3.08 -3.42
N ALA A 104 19.69 -2.04 -4.18
CA ALA A 104 18.39 -1.41 -4.03
C ALA A 104 17.26 -2.43 -4.30
N VAL A 105 16.31 -2.51 -3.38
CA VAL A 105 15.17 -3.43 -3.45
C VAL A 105 13.93 -2.61 -3.72
N ALA A 106 13.10 -3.07 -4.66
CA ALA A 106 11.81 -2.46 -4.90
C ALA A 106 10.97 -2.43 -3.61
N PRO A 107 10.29 -1.33 -3.26
CA PRO A 107 9.53 -1.21 -2.02
C PRO A 107 8.55 -2.37 -1.77
N ALA A 108 7.93 -2.90 -2.84
CA ALA A 108 7.02 -4.03 -2.78
C ALA A 108 7.65 -5.33 -2.27
N LEU A 109 8.98 -5.50 -2.38
CA LEU A 109 9.69 -6.74 -2.04
C LEU A 109 10.42 -6.67 -0.69
N VAL A 110 10.51 -5.49 -0.07
CA VAL A 110 11.28 -5.28 1.17
C VAL A 110 10.79 -6.17 2.31
N ALA A 111 9.47 -6.28 2.47
CA ALA A 111 8.89 -7.11 3.52
C ALA A 111 9.30 -8.57 3.35
N ARG A 112 9.26 -9.10 2.12
CA ARG A 112 9.66 -10.46 1.80
C ARG A 112 11.15 -10.68 2.03
N LYS A 113 11.99 -9.76 1.56
CA LYS A 113 13.45 -9.86 1.78
C LYS A 113 13.79 -9.85 3.27
N ARG A 114 13.22 -8.93 4.05
CA ARG A 114 13.43 -8.87 5.50
C ARG A 114 12.93 -10.13 6.21
N ALA A 115 11.81 -10.71 5.76
CA ALA A 115 11.33 -11.98 6.31
C ALA A 115 12.36 -13.10 6.07
N VAL A 116 12.87 -13.22 4.85
CA VAL A 116 13.91 -14.20 4.50
C VAL A 116 15.19 -13.96 5.31
N GLU A 117 15.64 -12.72 5.45
CA GLU A 117 16.83 -12.38 6.24
C GLU A 117 16.65 -12.70 7.72
N ARG A 118 15.47 -12.42 8.29
CA ARG A 118 15.15 -12.78 9.68
C ARG A 118 15.18 -14.28 9.90
N GLU A 119 14.59 -15.07 9.00
CA GLU A 119 14.65 -16.53 9.11
C GLU A 119 16.09 -17.05 8.98
N ARG A 120 16.88 -16.53 8.04
CA ARG A 120 18.31 -16.87 7.94
C ARG A 120 19.09 -16.58 9.23
N VAL A 121 18.80 -15.48 9.91
CA VAL A 121 19.42 -15.15 11.20
C VAL A 121 18.97 -16.13 12.29
N LYS A 122 17.67 -16.45 12.36
CA LYS A 122 17.16 -17.45 13.30
C LYS A 122 17.80 -18.81 13.09
N ASP A 123 17.92 -19.28 11.85
CA ASP A 123 18.52 -20.56 11.52
C ASP A 123 19.99 -20.64 11.97
N ARG A 124 20.75 -19.57 11.72
CA ARG A 124 22.15 -19.46 12.19
C ARG A 124 22.24 -19.46 13.71
N LEU A 125 21.36 -18.74 14.40
CA LEU A 125 21.32 -18.71 15.86
C LEU A 125 20.97 -20.07 16.44
N ARG A 126 19.98 -20.78 15.88
CA ARG A 126 19.63 -22.15 16.28
C ARG A 126 20.85 -23.08 16.13
N GLY A 127 21.55 -22.99 15.01
CA GLY A 127 22.77 -23.76 14.75
C GLY A 127 23.89 -23.45 15.75
N PHE A 128 24.13 -22.17 16.06
CA PHE A 128 25.13 -21.75 17.04
C PHE A 128 24.81 -22.23 18.46
N VAL A 129 23.55 -22.09 18.89
CA VAL A 129 23.11 -22.56 20.21
C VAL A 129 23.23 -24.08 20.31
N GLY A 130 22.82 -24.82 19.27
CA GLY A 130 22.93 -26.28 19.28
C GLY A 130 24.38 -26.78 19.34
N THR A 131 25.28 -26.19 18.55
CA THR A 131 26.65 -26.68 18.40
C THR A 131 27.59 -26.12 19.46
N VAL A 132 27.74 -24.79 19.52
CA VAL A 132 28.72 -24.12 20.36
C VAL A 132 28.23 -24.06 21.80
N TRP A 133 27.01 -23.60 22.03
CA TRP A 133 26.48 -23.46 23.39
C TRP A 133 26.16 -24.83 24.00
N GLY A 134 25.49 -25.71 23.25
CA GLY A 134 25.16 -27.07 23.68
C GLY A 134 26.40 -27.88 24.05
N GLY A 135 27.46 -27.82 23.24
CA GLY A 135 28.74 -28.45 23.54
C GLY A 135 29.39 -27.91 24.82
N LYS A 136 29.40 -26.58 25.00
CA LYS A 136 30.00 -25.92 26.17
C LYS A 136 29.23 -26.19 27.47
N VAL A 137 27.90 -26.30 27.38
CA VAL A 137 27.04 -26.71 28.50
C VAL A 137 27.31 -28.16 28.86
N ARG A 138 27.37 -29.07 27.87
CA ARG A 138 27.70 -30.48 28.12
C ARG A 138 29.08 -30.64 28.75
N GLU A 139 30.08 -29.92 28.26
CA GLU A 139 31.44 -29.96 28.83
C GLU A 139 31.45 -29.45 30.28
N LYS A 140 30.69 -28.39 30.58
CA LYS A 140 30.49 -27.90 31.95
C LYS A 140 29.74 -28.91 32.82
N GLU A 141 28.67 -29.52 32.34
CA GLU A 141 27.90 -30.55 33.05
C GLU A 141 28.76 -31.79 33.32
N GLU A 142 29.53 -32.25 32.34
CA GLU A 142 30.48 -33.35 32.48
C GLU A 142 31.60 -32.99 33.49
N GLY A 143 32.06 -31.75 33.49
CA GLY A 143 33.02 -31.22 34.49
C GLY A 143 32.44 -31.17 35.90
N VAL A 144 31.21 -30.67 36.06
CA VAL A 144 30.47 -30.66 37.34
C VAL A 144 30.23 -32.08 37.83
N LYS A 145 29.79 -32.99 36.96
CA LYS A 145 29.57 -34.40 37.31
C LYS A 145 30.86 -35.08 37.77
N LYS A 146 31.98 -34.87 37.07
CA LYS A 146 33.30 -35.36 37.50
C LYS A 146 33.74 -34.77 38.84
N TRP A 147 33.43 -33.49 39.10
CA TRP A 147 33.73 -32.84 40.37
C TRP A 147 32.85 -33.38 41.51
N GLU A 148 31.55 -33.58 41.28
CA GLU A 148 30.63 -34.20 42.25
C GLU A 148 31.00 -35.66 42.57
N GLU A 149 31.49 -36.40 41.58
CA GLU A 149 32.01 -37.77 41.75
C GLU A 149 33.29 -37.80 42.59
N ARG A 150 34.24 -36.87 42.34
CA ARG A 150 35.48 -36.73 43.14
C ARG A 150 35.22 -36.24 44.56
N SER A 151 34.32 -35.26 44.71
CA SER A 151 33.95 -34.69 46.02
C SER A 151 32.98 -35.59 46.81
N GLY A 152 32.50 -36.69 46.23
CA GLY A 152 31.63 -37.67 46.88
C GLY A 152 30.17 -37.22 47.10
N VAL A 153 29.83 -35.99 46.69
CA VAL A 153 28.50 -35.36 46.88
C VAL A 153 27.39 -36.16 46.20
N GLY A 154 27.66 -36.72 45.01
CA GLY A 154 26.68 -37.54 44.27
C GLY A 154 26.30 -38.88 44.94
N ARG A 155 27.06 -39.35 45.94
CA ARG A 155 26.68 -40.51 46.77
C ARG A 155 25.78 -40.09 47.93
N VAL A 156 26.09 -38.98 48.59
CA VAL A 156 25.28 -38.39 49.67
C VAL A 156 23.91 -37.95 49.15
N TRP A 157 23.87 -37.34 47.96
CA TRP A 157 22.62 -36.91 47.34
C TRP A 157 21.72 -38.09 46.93
N ARG A 158 22.29 -39.20 46.44
CA ARG A 158 21.55 -40.45 46.15
C ARG A 158 21.00 -41.10 47.41
N LEU A 159 21.77 -41.12 48.50
CA LEU A 159 21.31 -41.60 49.81
C LEU A 159 20.15 -40.74 50.33
N ARG A 160 20.27 -39.41 50.27
CA ARG A 160 19.20 -38.49 50.69
C ARG A 160 17.91 -38.68 49.89
N ARG A 161 18.01 -38.80 48.56
CA ARG A 161 16.85 -39.03 47.69
C ARG A 161 16.19 -40.40 47.91
N PHE A 162 17.00 -41.43 48.19
CA PHE A 162 16.50 -42.76 48.55
C PHE A 162 15.68 -42.70 49.84
N TRP A 163 16.20 -42.05 50.89
CA TRP A 163 15.48 -41.88 52.16
C TRP A 163 14.21 -41.00 52.01
N GLU A 164 14.23 -39.95 51.18
CA GLU A 164 13.05 -39.15 50.86
C GLU A 164 11.95 -39.94 50.12
N GLY A 165 12.31 -40.96 49.32
CA GLY A 165 11.37 -41.88 48.68
C GLY A 165 10.75 -42.87 49.66
N VAL A 166 11.58 -43.46 50.53
CA VAL A 166 11.12 -44.39 51.57
C VAL A 166 10.16 -43.72 52.56
N SER A 167 10.39 -42.45 52.92
CA SER A 167 9.47 -41.69 53.77
C SER A 167 8.14 -41.32 53.10
N LYS A 168 8.05 -41.35 51.76
CA LYS A 168 6.80 -41.10 51.02
C LYS A 168 5.93 -42.34 50.82
N GLU A 169 6.50 -43.53 50.92
CA GLU A 169 5.75 -44.79 50.84
C GLU A 169 5.21 -45.27 52.20
N GLN A 170 5.58 -44.61 53.31
CA GLN A 170 5.17 -44.96 54.66
C GLN A 170 4.18 -43.96 55.30
N GLY A 171 3.56 -43.08 54.53
CA GLY A 171 2.47 -42.19 54.96
C GLY A 171 1.28 -42.28 54.02
#